data_AF-A0A965X4K9-F1
#
_entry.id   AF-A0A965X4K9-F1
#
_cell.length_a   1.000
_cell.length_b   1.000
_cell.length_c   1.000
_cell.angle_alpha   90.00
_cell.angle_beta   90.00
_cell.angle_gamma   90.00
#
_symmetry.space_group_name_H-M   'P 1'
#
loop_
_entity.id
_entity.type
_entity.pdbx_description
1 polymer ?
#
loop_
_entity_poly.entity_id
_entity_poly.type
_entity_poly.pdbx_seq_one_letter_code
_entity_poly.pdbx_strand_id
1 'polypeptide(L)'
;MLERVKTAVLLVLLAVMPLLVYASFTLGMPDAQLGAPSQESTEPSAINTPAASPIKIALRTPNGTYMPEAAVREEVLQQIERICGEALGSAGARTELTEEAYLALLRAPSVLLAYDTELPFSLLRAWAGYEYAGIDATVRRFVLAEDAGAVVIAFWDEATRMYA
;
A
#
# COMPACT_ATOMS: atom_id res chain seq x y z
N MET A 1 22.23 -40.45 -12.23
CA MET A 1 22.63 -39.38 -11.29
C MET A 1 21.55 -38.29 -11.15
N LEU A 2 20.92 -37.86 -12.25
CA LEU A 2 19.87 -36.83 -12.26
C LEU A 2 18.64 -37.16 -11.37
N GLU A 3 18.22 -38.41 -11.33
CA GLU A 3 17.08 -38.84 -10.50
C GLU A 3 17.37 -38.73 -8.99
N ARG A 4 18.60 -39.04 -8.57
CA ARG A 4 19.01 -38.91 -7.16
C ARG A 4 19.07 -37.45 -6.72
N VAL A 5 19.46 -36.55 -7.61
CA VAL A 5 19.46 -35.10 -7.36
C VAL A 5 18.02 -34.58 -7.28
N LYS A 6 17.13 -35.03 -8.17
CA LYS A 6 15.72 -34.66 -8.13
C LYS A 6 15.05 -35.12 -6.83
N THR A 7 15.30 -36.36 -6.41
CA THR A 7 14.78 -36.89 -5.13
C THR A 7 15.34 -36.14 -3.93
N ALA A 8 16.64 -35.79 -3.94
CA ALA A 8 17.25 -35.00 -2.88
C ALA A 8 16.64 -33.60 -2.77
N VAL A 9 16.43 -32.91 -3.90
CA VAL A 9 15.79 -31.59 -3.95
C VAL A 9 14.34 -31.65 -3.45
N LEU A 10 13.60 -32.70 -3.83
CA LEU A 10 12.20 -32.87 -3.41
C LEU A 10 12.10 -33.16 -1.90
N LEU A 11 13.04 -33.93 -1.34
CA LEU A 11 13.13 -34.16 0.10
C LEU A 11 13.49 -32.90 0.88
N VAL A 12 14.40 -32.07 0.35
CA VAL A 12 14.74 -30.78 0.95
C VAL A 12 13.54 -29.83 0.93
N LEU A 13 12.85 -29.71 -0.21
CA LEU A 13 11.64 -28.90 -0.32
C LEU A 13 10.54 -29.37 0.64
N LEU A 14 10.36 -30.70 0.76
CA LEU A 14 9.39 -31.29 1.68
C LEU A 14 9.76 -31.01 3.15
N ALA A 15 11.04 -30.94 3.50
CA ALA A 15 11.49 -30.64 4.86
C ALA A 15 11.41 -29.13 5.19
N VAL A 16 11.53 -28.26 4.18
CA VAL A 16 11.42 -26.80 4.36
C VAL A 16 9.96 -26.36 4.53
N MET A 17 9.00 -27.07 3.92
CA MET A 17 7.56 -26.81 4.09
C MET A 17 7.08 -26.75 5.55
N PRO A 18 7.30 -27.79 6.40
CA PRO A 18 6.88 -27.75 7.80
C PRO A 18 7.66 -26.72 8.62
N LEU A 19 8.91 -26.41 8.26
CA LEU A 19 9.70 -25.35 8.90
C LEU A 19 9.08 -23.97 8.64
N LEU A 20 8.65 -23.71 7.40
CA LEU A 20 7.96 -22.47 7.03
C LEU A 20 6.61 -22.35 7.73
N VAL A 21 5.84 -23.43 7.78
CA VAL A 21 4.56 -23.46 8.51
C VAL A 21 4.78 -23.18 10.00
N TYR A 22 5.77 -23.83 10.61
CA TYR A 22 6.12 -23.59 12.01
C TYR A 22 6.56 -22.14 12.26
N ALA A 23 7.41 -21.58 11.40
CA ALA A 23 7.82 -20.19 11.46
C ALA A 23 6.62 -19.24 11.35
N SER A 24 5.70 -19.47 10.41
CA SER A 24 4.46 -18.70 10.26
C SER A 24 3.58 -18.77 11.50
N PHE A 25 3.48 -19.92 12.17
CA PHE A 25 2.73 -20.03 13.43
C PHE A 25 3.43 -19.30 14.59
N THR A 26 4.77 -19.35 14.67
CA THR A 26 5.51 -18.63 15.73
C THR A 26 5.55 -17.11 15.54
N LEU A 27 5.56 -16.64 14.28
CA LEU A 27 5.49 -15.21 13.96
C LEU A 27 4.04 -14.67 13.95
N GLY A 28 3.04 -15.57 13.89
CA GLY A 28 1.62 -15.23 13.76
C GLY A 28 0.80 -15.25 15.06
N MET A 29 1.42 -15.47 16.23
CA MET A 29 0.73 -15.35 17.52
C MET A 29 1.12 -14.03 18.21
N PRO A 30 0.30 -12.97 18.15
CA PRO A 30 0.30 -11.98 19.20
C PRO A 30 -0.17 -12.65 20.50
N ASP A 31 0.51 -12.38 21.61
CA ASP A 31 0.14 -12.86 22.95
C ASP A 31 -1.36 -12.65 23.21
N ALA A 32 -2.15 -13.72 23.14
CA ALA A 32 -3.50 -13.75 23.67
C ALA A 32 -3.40 -13.79 25.20
N GLN A 33 -3.11 -12.62 25.78
CA GLN A 33 -3.11 -12.41 27.21
C GLN A 33 -4.56 -12.54 27.71
N LEU A 34 -4.77 -13.55 28.55
CA LEU A 34 -6.04 -13.83 29.20
C LEU A 34 -6.58 -12.58 29.94
N GLY A 35 -7.80 -12.19 29.60
CA GLY A 35 -8.78 -11.65 30.54
C GLY A 35 -8.55 -10.23 31.06
N ALA A 36 -9.07 -9.24 30.32
CA ALA A 36 -9.68 -8.05 30.91
C ALA A 36 -10.76 -7.51 29.94
N PRO A 37 -12.01 -7.31 30.38
CA PRO A 37 -12.98 -6.58 29.56
C PRO A 37 -12.70 -5.09 29.77
N SER A 38 -12.40 -4.34 28.71
CA SER A 38 -12.93 -2.99 28.46
C SER A 38 -12.22 -2.28 27.31
N GLN A 39 -13.05 -1.76 26.41
CA GLN A 39 -12.80 -0.79 25.34
C GLN A 39 -12.14 -1.32 24.07
N GLU A 40 -13.00 -1.84 23.19
CA GLU A 40 -12.86 -1.72 21.73
C GLU A 40 -12.60 -0.24 21.36
N SER A 41 -11.34 0.13 21.30
CA SER A 41 -10.87 1.07 20.30
C SER A 41 -10.55 0.23 19.07
N THR A 42 -11.53 0.06 18.19
CA THR A 42 -11.32 -0.56 16.87
C THR A 42 -10.45 0.40 16.05
N GLU A 43 -9.16 0.43 16.34
CA GLU A 43 -8.18 0.87 15.36
C GLU A 43 -7.98 -0.29 14.40
N PRO A 44 -8.28 -0.11 13.11
CA PRO A 44 -8.13 -1.18 12.17
C PRO A 44 -6.64 -1.45 11.98
N SER A 45 -6.19 -2.60 12.47
CA SER A 45 -4.82 -3.06 12.22
C SER A 45 -4.62 -3.25 10.72
N ALA A 46 -3.89 -2.30 10.13
CA ALA A 46 -3.38 -2.37 8.78
C ALA A 46 -2.70 -3.73 8.53
N ILE A 47 -3.20 -4.49 7.55
CA ILE A 47 -2.54 -5.73 7.12
C ILE A 47 -1.28 -5.32 6.33
N ASN A 48 -0.16 -5.15 7.02
CA ASN A 48 1.13 -4.85 6.42
C ASN A 48 1.65 -6.06 5.63
N THR A 49 1.26 -6.13 4.35
CA THR A 49 1.75 -7.14 3.42
C THR A 49 2.98 -6.58 2.70
N PRO A 50 4.18 -7.15 2.79
CA PRO A 50 5.38 -6.62 2.12
C PRO A 50 5.27 -6.56 0.57
N ALA A 51 4.30 -7.27 -0.02
CA ALA A 51 3.94 -7.16 -1.44
C ALA A 51 3.23 -5.84 -1.80
N ALA A 52 2.86 -5.03 -0.81
CA ALA A 52 2.15 -3.76 -0.93
C ALA A 52 3.07 -2.53 -0.98
N SER A 53 4.40 -2.68 -0.93
CA SER A 53 5.28 -1.52 -0.88
C SER A 53 5.41 -0.88 -2.27
N PRO A 54 5.29 0.46 -2.39
CA PRO A 54 5.53 1.15 -3.66
C PRO A 54 6.99 0.98 -4.09
N ILE A 55 7.22 0.63 -5.35
CA ILE A 55 8.57 0.53 -5.93
C ILE A 55 9.21 1.91 -6.05
N LYS A 56 8.42 2.93 -6.41
CA LYS A 56 8.91 4.30 -6.58
C LYS A 56 8.08 5.26 -5.75
N ILE A 57 8.79 6.18 -5.11
CA ILE A 57 8.23 7.29 -4.35
C ILE A 57 8.90 8.54 -4.90
N ALA A 58 8.14 9.47 -5.46
CA ALA A 58 8.67 10.76 -5.89
C ALA A 58 7.96 11.87 -5.13
N LEU A 59 8.75 12.74 -4.49
CA LEU A 59 8.27 13.89 -3.74
C LEU A 59 8.51 15.13 -4.57
N ARG A 60 7.44 15.85 -4.85
CA ARG A 60 7.47 17.18 -5.45
C ARG A 60 7.34 18.20 -4.33
N THR A 61 8.34 19.07 -4.23
CA THR A 61 8.31 20.26 -3.39
C THR A 61 8.48 21.51 -4.26
N PRO A 62 8.28 22.73 -3.71
CA PRO A 62 8.57 23.96 -4.44
C PRO A 62 10.00 24.04 -4.98
N ASN A 63 10.94 23.31 -4.37
CA ASN A 63 12.36 23.30 -4.73
C ASN A 63 12.70 22.29 -5.83
N GLY A 64 11.76 21.42 -6.23
CA GLY A 64 11.97 20.41 -7.27
C GLY A 64 11.36 19.06 -6.93
N THR A 65 11.71 18.05 -7.74
CA THR A 65 11.29 16.66 -7.55
C THR A 65 12.46 15.83 -7.08
N TYR A 66 12.30 15.06 -6.01
CA TYR A 66 13.31 14.17 -5.48
C TYR A 66 12.74 12.79 -5.15
N MET A 67 13.60 11.78 -5.26
CA MET A 67 13.29 10.42 -4.83
C MET A 67 14.04 10.19 -3.51
N PRO A 68 13.38 9.71 -2.44
CA PRO A 68 14.04 9.41 -1.17
C PRO A 68 15.21 8.45 -1.38
N GLU A 69 16.33 8.74 -0.72
CA GLU A 69 17.46 7.82 -0.65
C GLU A 69 17.08 6.57 0.16
N ALA A 70 17.71 5.44 -0.14
CA ALA A 70 17.39 4.16 0.50
C ALA A 70 17.47 4.21 2.04
N ALA A 71 18.37 5.03 2.60
CA ALA A 71 18.56 5.18 4.04
C ALA A 71 17.36 5.84 4.76
N VAL A 72 16.64 6.73 4.08
CA VAL A 72 15.49 7.47 4.64
C VAL A 72 14.15 7.05 4.03
N ARG A 73 14.18 6.19 3.00
CA ARG A 73 12.99 5.75 2.26
C ARG A 73 11.92 5.14 3.16
N GLU A 74 12.33 4.33 4.14
CA GLU A 74 11.38 3.64 5.03
C GLU A 74 10.65 4.62 5.95
N GLU A 75 11.39 5.56 6.56
CA GLU A 75 10.80 6.59 7.42
C GLU A 75 9.84 7.50 6.62
N VAL A 76 10.26 7.90 5.41
CA VAL A 76 9.44 8.69 4.50
C VAL A 76 8.19 7.90 4.07
N LEU A 77 8.33 6.61 3.77
CA LEU A 77 7.20 5.75 3.40
C LEU A 77 6.20 5.64 4.56
N GLN A 78 6.65 5.41 5.79
CA GLN A 78 5.76 5.34 6.96
C GLN A 78 4.98 6.65 7.17
N GLN A 79 5.63 7.80 6.98
CA GLN A 79 4.95 9.10 7.05
C GLN A 79 3.90 9.26 5.95
N ILE A 80 4.24 8.84 4.72
CA ILE A 80 3.33 8.88 3.58
C ILE A 80 2.17 7.91 3.79
N GLU A 81 2.41 6.69 4.29
CA GLU A 81 1.38 5.69 4.55
C GLU A 81 0.36 6.17 5.58
N ARG A 82 0.79 6.90 6.61
CA ARG A 82 -0.14 7.54 7.55
C ARG A 82 -1.05 8.55 6.86
N ILE A 83 -0.48 9.44 6.04
CA ILE A 83 -1.25 10.47 5.30
C ILE A 83 -2.17 9.81 4.26
N CYS A 84 -1.66 8.79 3.54
CA CYS A 84 -2.44 7.96 2.64
C CYS A 84 -3.63 7.34 3.36
N GLY A 85 -3.39 6.77 4.56
CA GLY A 85 -4.44 6.14 5.34
C GLY A 85 -5.55 7.13 5.68
N GLU A 86 -5.20 8.28 6.24
CA GLU A 86 -6.16 9.34 6.55
C GLU A 86 -6.94 9.82 5.30
N ALA A 87 -6.24 10.02 4.18
CA ALA A 87 -6.86 10.43 2.93
C ALA A 87 -7.76 9.34 2.33
N LEU A 88 -7.37 8.07 2.39
CA LEU A 88 -8.16 6.92 1.93
C LEU A 88 -9.39 6.69 2.81
N GLY A 89 -9.25 6.91 4.11
CA GLY A 89 -10.32 6.78 5.09
C GLY A 89 -11.37 7.88 4.99
N SER A 90 -10.93 9.10 4.72
CA SER A 90 -11.81 10.27 4.49
C SER A 90 -12.26 10.42 3.04
N ALA A 91 -11.72 9.62 2.11
CA ALA A 91 -12.07 9.67 0.71
C ALA A 91 -13.58 9.43 0.52
N GLY A 92 -14.24 10.43 -0.05
CA GLY A 92 -15.64 10.38 -0.45
C GLY A 92 -15.85 9.62 -1.75
N ALA A 93 -16.84 10.04 -2.54
CA ALA A 93 -17.12 9.44 -3.83
C ALA A 93 -16.01 9.75 -4.85
N ARG A 94 -15.74 8.78 -5.72
CA ARG A 94 -14.87 8.96 -6.88
C ARG A 94 -15.42 10.07 -7.78
N THR A 95 -14.56 11.00 -8.19
CA THR A 95 -14.88 12.06 -9.14
C THR A 95 -13.96 11.93 -10.34
N GLU A 96 -14.47 12.13 -11.56
CA GLU A 96 -13.61 12.12 -12.74
C GLU A 96 -12.80 13.42 -12.82
N LEU A 97 -11.52 13.28 -13.17
CA LEU A 97 -10.59 14.38 -13.34
C LEU A 97 -10.24 14.53 -14.82
N THR A 98 -9.91 15.74 -15.26
CA THR A 98 -9.30 15.93 -16.59
C THR A 98 -7.79 15.71 -16.51
N GLU A 99 -7.15 15.43 -17.65
CA GLU A 99 -5.70 15.29 -17.71
C GLU A 99 -4.99 16.57 -17.24
N GLU A 100 -5.51 17.75 -17.61
CA GLU A 100 -4.92 19.03 -17.22
C GLU A 100 -4.98 19.24 -15.70
N ALA A 101 -6.10 18.87 -15.07
CA ALA A 101 -6.26 18.93 -13.62
C ALA A 101 -5.30 17.96 -12.93
N TYR A 102 -5.15 16.74 -13.45
CA TYR A 102 -4.21 15.75 -12.92
C TYR A 102 -2.76 16.25 -13.02
N LEU A 103 -2.40 16.85 -14.15
CA LEU A 103 -1.08 17.47 -14.34
C LEU A 103 -0.87 18.69 -13.44
N ALA A 104 -1.92 19.45 -13.11
CA ALA A 104 -1.84 20.55 -12.16
C ALA A 104 -1.51 20.03 -10.75
N LEU A 105 -2.14 18.93 -10.31
CA LEU A 105 -1.83 18.28 -9.02
C LEU A 105 -0.38 17.77 -8.97
N LEU A 106 0.10 17.16 -10.07
CA LEU A 106 1.51 16.77 -10.20
C LEU A 106 2.48 17.96 -10.22
N ARG A 107 1.98 19.17 -10.54
CA ARG A 107 2.77 20.40 -10.54
C ARG A 107 2.85 21.08 -9.17
N ALA A 108 1.82 20.91 -8.36
CA ALA A 108 1.78 21.30 -6.97
C ALA A 108 2.64 20.37 -6.09
N PRO A 109 2.97 20.78 -4.85
CA PRO A 109 3.58 19.89 -3.87
C PRO A 109 2.77 18.59 -3.73
N SER A 110 3.40 17.47 -4.06
CA SER A 110 2.71 16.20 -4.23
C SER A 110 3.64 15.01 -4.03
N VAL A 111 3.06 13.85 -3.74
CA VAL A 111 3.75 12.58 -3.58
C VAL A 111 3.20 11.61 -4.62
N LEU A 112 4.05 11.13 -5.52
CA LEU A 112 3.71 10.08 -6.47
C LEU A 112 4.20 8.74 -5.92
N LEU A 113 3.26 7.80 -5.80
CA LEU A 113 3.51 6.41 -5.41
C LEU A 113 3.24 5.52 -6.62
N ALA A 114 4.20 4.64 -6.96
CA ALA A 114 4.06 3.71 -8.07
C ALA A 114 4.38 2.28 -7.63
N TYR A 115 3.50 1.36 -8.02
CA TYR A 115 3.55 -0.06 -7.67
C TYR A 115 3.97 -0.89 -8.88
N ASP A 116 4.48 -2.08 -8.62
CA ASP A 116 4.92 -3.00 -9.68
C ASP A 116 3.75 -3.46 -10.55
N THR A 117 2.66 -3.79 -9.85
CA THR A 117 1.46 -4.39 -10.40
C THR A 117 0.28 -3.43 -10.25
N GLU A 118 -0.75 -3.71 -11.04
CA GLU A 118 -2.05 -3.07 -10.90
C GLU A 118 -2.72 -3.57 -9.62
N LEU A 119 -3.16 -2.64 -8.79
CA LEU A 119 -3.77 -2.94 -7.49
C LEU A 119 -5.22 -2.44 -7.47
N PRO A 120 -6.17 -3.23 -6.98
CA PRO A 120 -7.52 -2.73 -6.77
C PRO A 120 -7.50 -1.69 -5.63
N PHE A 121 -8.20 -0.59 -5.81
CA PHE A 121 -8.25 0.51 -4.83
C PHE A 121 -8.81 0.05 -3.47
N SER A 122 -9.69 -0.96 -3.48
CA SER A 122 -10.20 -1.63 -2.28
C SER A 122 -9.08 -2.22 -1.41
N LEU A 123 -8.02 -2.75 -2.02
CA LEU A 123 -6.89 -3.32 -1.32
C LEU A 123 -6.04 -2.25 -0.64
N LEU A 124 -5.87 -1.08 -1.28
CA LEU A 124 -5.19 0.07 -0.66
C LEU A 124 -5.95 0.55 0.60
N ARG A 125 -7.28 0.62 0.53
CA ARG A 125 -8.11 0.96 1.71
C ARG A 125 -8.02 -0.10 2.80
N ALA A 126 -8.08 -1.38 2.43
CA ALA A 126 -7.96 -2.48 3.38
C ALA A 126 -6.60 -2.48 4.10
N TRP A 127 -5.51 -2.17 3.39
CA TRP A 127 -4.19 -1.99 4.01
C TRP A 127 -4.14 -0.78 4.92
N ALA A 128 -4.82 0.31 4.57
CA ALA A 128 -4.98 1.45 5.47
C ALA A 128 -5.96 1.18 6.65
N GLY A 129 -6.57 0.01 6.70
CA GLY A 129 -7.53 -0.38 7.74
C GLY A 129 -8.95 0.14 7.52
N TYR A 130 -9.25 0.78 6.39
CA TYR A 130 -10.59 1.32 6.15
C TYR A 130 -11.48 0.32 5.39
N GLU A 131 -12.76 0.32 5.75
CA GLU A 131 -13.77 -0.43 5.00
C GLU A 131 -13.90 0.08 3.56
N TYR A 132 -14.32 -0.81 2.67
CA TYR A 132 -14.52 -0.52 1.26
C TYR A 132 -15.66 0.49 1.05
N ALA A 133 -15.37 1.65 0.47
CA ALA A 133 -16.38 2.68 0.17
C ALA A 133 -16.98 2.60 -1.25
N GLY A 134 -16.89 1.46 -1.94
CA GLY A 134 -17.50 1.33 -3.26
C GLY A 134 -16.69 1.95 -4.41
N ILE A 135 -15.43 2.33 -4.19
CA ILE A 135 -14.54 2.77 -5.27
C ILE A 135 -13.97 1.53 -5.96
N ASP A 136 -14.62 1.13 -7.05
CA ASP A 136 -14.12 0.10 -7.96
C ASP A 136 -13.19 0.74 -8.99
N ALA A 137 -11.89 0.71 -8.70
CA ALA A 137 -10.84 1.25 -9.55
C ALA A 137 -9.60 0.37 -9.44
N THR A 138 -8.84 0.31 -10.53
CA THR A 138 -7.55 -0.38 -10.56
C THR A 138 -6.45 0.64 -10.75
N VAL A 139 -5.50 0.69 -9.83
CA VAL A 139 -4.45 1.71 -9.79
C VAL A 139 -3.07 1.06 -9.82
N ARG A 140 -2.21 1.57 -10.70
CA ARG A 140 -0.78 1.23 -10.69
C ARG A 140 0.07 2.31 -10.04
N ARG A 141 -0.42 3.55 -10.09
CA ARG A 141 0.20 4.74 -9.54
C ARG A 141 -0.88 5.70 -9.10
N PHE A 142 -0.61 6.41 -8.01
CA PHE A 142 -1.47 7.49 -7.56
C PHE A 142 -0.63 8.62 -6.97
N VAL A 143 -1.24 9.79 -6.95
CA VAL A 143 -0.67 11.05 -6.49
C VAL A 143 -1.44 11.47 -5.25
N LEU A 144 -0.72 11.78 -4.18
CA LEU A 144 -1.23 12.56 -3.07
C LEU A 144 -0.84 14.00 -3.32
N ALA A 145 -1.81 14.90 -3.36
CA ALA A 145 -1.55 16.33 -3.49
C ALA A 145 -2.38 17.09 -2.46
N GLU A 146 -1.90 18.26 -2.08
CA GLU A 146 -2.72 19.22 -1.37
C GLU A 146 -3.48 20.08 -2.39
N ASP A 147 -4.80 20.13 -2.27
CA ASP A 147 -5.65 21.06 -3.00
C ASP A 147 -6.62 21.76 -2.04
N ALA A 148 -6.61 23.09 -2.05
CA ALA A 148 -7.43 23.94 -1.19
C ALA A 148 -7.44 23.57 0.32
N GLY A 149 -6.31 23.07 0.85
CA GLY A 149 -6.17 22.66 2.25
C GLY A 149 -6.72 21.26 2.57
N ALA A 150 -7.09 20.48 1.56
CA ALA A 150 -7.44 19.07 1.67
C ALA A 150 -6.40 18.20 0.95
N VAL A 151 -6.22 16.96 1.43
CA VAL A 151 -5.41 15.97 0.74
C VAL A 151 -6.29 15.26 -0.28
N VAL A 152 -5.87 15.32 -1.55
CA VAL A 152 -6.54 14.67 -2.67
C VAL A 152 -5.71 13.48 -3.13
N ILE A 153 -6.39 12.35 -3.36
CA ILE A 153 -5.81 11.17 -4.01
C ILE A 153 -6.25 11.19 -5.46
N ALA A 154 -5.32 11.43 -6.37
CA ALA A 154 -5.58 11.41 -7.80
C ALA A 154 -4.84 10.26 -8.47
N PHE A 155 -5.49 9.55 -9.38
CA PHE A 155 -4.94 8.38 -10.04
C PHE A 155 -5.45 8.22 -11.47
N TRP A 156 -4.75 7.39 -12.23
CA TRP A 156 -5.24 6.87 -13.49
C TRP A 156 -5.86 5.51 -13.21
N ASP A 157 -7.14 5.35 -13.52
CA ASP A 157 -7.81 4.07 -13.42
C ASP A 157 -7.48 3.22 -14.65
N GLU A 158 -6.74 2.14 -14.44
CA GLU A 158 -6.30 1.23 -15.49
C GLU A 158 -7.48 0.47 -16.13
N ALA A 159 -8.57 0.27 -15.39
CA ALA A 159 -9.75 -0.44 -15.87
C ALA A 159 -10.58 0.44 -16.83
N THR A 160 -10.86 1.68 -16.43
CA THR A 160 -11.71 2.60 -17.21
C THR A 160 -10.92 3.52 -18.14
N ARG A 161 -9.59 3.60 -17.96
CA ARG A 161 -8.68 4.51 -18.69
C ARG A 161 -9.08 5.97 -18.57
N MET A 162 -9.35 6.40 -17.34
CA MET A 162 -9.73 7.77 -17.00
C MET A 162 -8.98 8.24 -15.76
N TYR A 163 -8.76 9.55 -15.66
CA TYR A 163 -8.24 10.16 -14.44
C TYR A 163 -9.37 10.33 -13.42
N ALA A 164 -9.05 10.12 -12.15
CA ALA A 164 -9.96 10.26 -11.02
C ALA A 164 -9.22 10.73 -9.76
#